data_AF-A0A2D7IFC8-F1
#
_entry.id   AF-A0A2D7IFC8-F1
#
_cell.length_a   1.000
_cell.length_b   1.000
_cell.length_c   1.000
_cell.angle_alpha   90.00
_cell.angle_beta   90.00
_cell.angle_gamma   90.00
#
_symmetry.space_group_name_H-M   'P 1'
#
loop_
_entity.id
_entity.type
_entity.pdbx_description
1 polymer ?
#
loop_
_entity_poly.entity_id
_entity_poly.type
_entity_poly.pdbx_seq_one_letter_code
_entity_poly.pdbx_strand_id
1 'polypeptide(L)'
;MAWVKYFLIEENWCSGFPDAIVGADEKKDTDLLKFLKKHEIDYGYKCDKKIPSFIFNGVSWYCHEKSAKQVARKFKITEVHTDKEQLKQQKIKEKELAAFMRTDQYLKEKLFKDANTIVGQKKRNEFVNTLKEMNLDLPRSKVTRRILDMFDEGSLVISDQSIVEKGPKFPVVKLDV
;
A
#
# COMPACT_ATOMS: atom_id res chain seq x y z
N MET A 1 -20.27 7.85 -21.19
CA MET A 1 -19.02 8.57 -21.55
C MET A 1 -17.90 7.64 -21.11
N ALA A 2 -17.08 7.17 -22.07
CA ALA A 2 -16.20 6.03 -21.85
C ALA A 2 -15.07 6.33 -20.85
N TRP A 3 -14.87 5.45 -19.87
CA TRP A 3 -13.93 5.50 -18.77
C TRP A 3 -12.85 4.43 -19.00
N VAL A 4 -11.80 4.77 -19.75
CA VAL A 4 -10.71 3.84 -20.05
C VAL A 4 -9.49 4.20 -19.24
N LYS A 5 -9.08 3.32 -18.32
CA LYS A 5 -7.77 3.38 -17.68
C LYS A 5 -6.81 2.52 -18.49
N TYR A 6 -5.75 3.14 -19.00
CA TYR A 6 -4.68 2.40 -19.66
C TYR A 6 -3.48 2.27 -18.73
N PHE A 7 -2.98 1.05 -18.54
CA PHE A 7 -1.69 0.80 -17.91
C PHE A 7 -0.76 0.19 -18.94
N LEU A 8 0.37 0.85 -19.21
CA LEU A 8 1.43 0.31 -20.05
C LEU A 8 2.49 -0.35 -19.16
N ILE A 9 2.73 -1.63 -19.39
CA ILE A 9 3.83 -2.36 -18.76
C ILE A 9 5.04 -2.22 -19.70
N GLU A 10 6.03 -1.41 -19.33
CA GLU A 10 7.22 -1.13 -20.15
C GLU A 10 8.35 -2.14 -19.94
N GLU A 11 8.33 -2.86 -18.81
CA GLU A 11 9.25 -3.97 -18.59
C GLU A 11 8.77 -5.20 -19.36
N ASN A 12 9.49 -5.55 -20.44
CA ASN A 12 9.26 -6.78 -21.21
C ASN A 12 9.39 -8.02 -20.31
N TRP A 13 8.28 -8.53 -19.78
CA TRP A 13 8.30 -9.70 -18.88
C TRP A 13 8.59 -11.01 -19.61
N CYS A 14 8.35 -11.07 -20.93
CA CYS A 14 8.84 -12.06 -21.90
C CYS A 14 8.09 -11.81 -23.22
N SER A 15 8.68 -12.17 -24.37
CA SER A 15 7.96 -12.06 -25.65
C SER A 15 6.68 -12.90 -25.62
N GLY A 16 5.51 -12.25 -25.68
CA GLY A 16 4.19 -12.91 -25.68
C GLY A 16 3.36 -12.73 -24.41
N PHE A 17 3.88 -12.04 -23.38
CA PHE A 17 3.05 -11.60 -22.25
C PHE A 17 2.30 -10.30 -22.60
N PRO A 18 1.13 -10.02 -22.00
CA PRO A 18 0.43 -8.76 -22.24
C PRO A 18 1.17 -7.57 -21.61
N ASP A 19 1.50 -6.58 -22.45
CA ASP A 19 2.27 -5.39 -22.06
C ASP A 19 1.35 -4.19 -21.73
N ALA A 20 0.06 -4.45 -21.61
CA ALA A 20 -0.95 -3.43 -21.52
C ALA A 20 -2.25 -3.90 -20.83
N ILE A 21 -2.80 -3.07 -19.94
CA ILE A 21 -4.09 -3.30 -19.28
C ILE A 21 -5.07 -2.21 -19.72
N VAL A 22 -6.26 -2.63 -20.14
CA VAL A 22 -7.40 -1.79 -20.48
C VAL A 22 -8.47 -2.00 -19.41
N GLY A 23 -8.65 -0.99 -18.56
CA GLY A 23 -9.78 -0.90 -17.65
C GLY A 23 -11.00 -0.34 -18.37
N ALA A 24 -12.18 -0.92 -18.12
CA ALA A 24 -13.46 -0.43 -18.62
C ALA A 24 -14.50 -0.47 -17.49
N ASP A 25 -15.30 0.59 -17.33
CA ASP A 25 -16.40 0.65 -16.36
C ASP A 25 -17.66 0.05 -16.98
N GLU A 26 -18.16 -1.05 -16.42
CA GLU A 26 -19.32 -1.80 -16.95
C GLU A 26 -20.57 -0.97 -17.19
N LYS A 27 -20.75 0.11 -16.43
CA LYS A 27 -21.92 0.98 -16.52
C LYS A 27 -21.76 2.12 -17.53
N LYS A 28 -20.53 2.45 -17.93
CA LYS A 28 -20.21 3.64 -18.74
C LYS A 28 -19.56 3.33 -20.08
N ASP A 29 -18.97 2.15 -20.22
CA ASP A 29 -18.11 1.71 -21.32
C ASP A 29 -18.74 0.64 -22.21
N THR A 30 -20.05 0.69 -22.43
CA THR A 30 -20.79 -0.36 -23.15
C THR A 30 -20.21 -0.63 -24.55
N ASP A 31 -19.75 0.39 -25.27
CA ASP A 31 -19.21 0.23 -26.63
C ASP A 31 -17.77 -0.31 -26.63
N LEU A 32 -16.96 0.09 -25.63
CA LEU A 32 -15.63 -0.47 -25.44
C LEU A 32 -15.74 -1.93 -25.00
N LEU A 33 -16.61 -2.26 -24.06
CA LEU A 33 -16.83 -3.63 -23.61
C LEU A 33 -17.31 -4.56 -24.73
N LYS A 34 -18.21 -4.08 -25.60
CA LYS A 34 -18.61 -4.84 -26.80
C LYS A 34 -17.43 -5.09 -27.73
N PHE A 35 -16.55 -4.09 -27.89
CA PHE A 35 -15.33 -4.24 -28.68
C PHE A 35 -14.36 -5.25 -28.05
N LEU A 36 -14.10 -5.15 -26.75
CA LEU A 36 -13.20 -6.03 -26.03
C LEU A 36 -13.70 -7.49 -26.06
N LYS A 37 -14.99 -7.73 -25.77
CA LYS A 37 -15.62 -9.06 -25.85
C LYS A 37 -15.60 -9.65 -27.26
N LYS A 38 -15.81 -8.84 -28.30
CA LYS A 38 -15.74 -9.29 -29.70
C LYS A 38 -14.33 -9.78 -30.08
N HIS A 39 -13.32 -9.23 -29.42
CA HIS A 39 -11.91 -9.45 -29.71
C HIS A 39 -11.20 -10.22 -28.58
N GLU A 40 -11.98 -10.87 -27.72
CA GLU A 40 -11.52 -11.70 -26.62
C GLU A 40 -10.92 -13.00 -27.17
N ILE A 41 -9.78 -13.40 -26.63
CA ILE A 41 -9.11 -14.65 -26.93
C ILE A 41 -8.90 -15.44 -25.64
N ASP A 42 -9.00 -16.76 -25.75
CA ASP A 42 -8.68 -17.66 -24.65
C ASP A 42 -7.15 -17.83 -24.52
N TYR A 43 -6.70 -18.08 -23.29
CA TYR A 43 -5.29 -18.15 -22.94
C TYR A 43 -4.61 -19.29 -23.72
N GLY A 44 -3.68 -18.96 -24.63
CA GLY A 44 -2.90 -19.95 -25.37
C GLY A 44 -2.78 -19.75 -26.89
N TYR A 45 -3.43 -18.75 -27.48
CA TYR A 45 -3.23 -18.42 -28.91
C TYR A 45 -2.23 -17.29 -29.11
N LYS A 46 -1.37 -17.44 -30.12
CA LYS A 46 -0.46 -16.39 -30.59
C LYS A 46 -1.29 -15.16 -30.93
N CYS A 47 -1.06 -14.05 -30.23
CA CYS A 47 -1.61 -12.75 -30.58
C CYS A 47 -1.22 -12.42 -32.03
N ASP A 48 -2.12 -12.66 -32.98
CA ASP A 48 -1.91 -12.26 -34.36
C ASP A 48 -1.84 -10.72 -34.37
N LYS A 49 -0.70 -10.18 -34.79
CA LYS A 49 -0.45 -8.73 -34.83
C LYS A 49 -1.46 -7.96 -35.70
N LYS A 50 -2.24 -8.65 -36.53
CA LYS A 50 -3.27 -8.06 -37.40
C LYS A 50 -4.64 -7.92 -36.72
N ILE A 51 -4.91 -8.68 -35.67
CA ILE A 51 -6.22 -8.70 -35.00
C ILE A 51 -6.04 -8.12 -33.59
N PRO A 52 -6.87 -7.14 -33.17
CA PRO A 52 -6.92 -6.77 -31.76
C PRO A 52 -7.27 -8.01 -30.95
N SER A 53 -6.42 -8.37 -30.00
CA SER A 53 -6.60 -9.54 -29.13
C SER A 53 -6.53 -9.10 -27.68
N PHE A 54 -7.49 -9.56 -26.88
CA PHE A 54 -7.60 -9.25 -25.46
C PHE A 54 -7.79 -10.52 -24.63
N ILE A 55 -7.19 -10.57 -23.45
CA ILE A 55 -7.36 -11.64 -22.46
C ILE A 55 -8.08 -11.04 -21.25
N PHE A 56 -9.16 -11.64 -20.79
CA PHE A 56 -9.87 -11.19 -19.60
C PHE A 56 -9.58 -12.11 -18.41
N ASN A 57 -9.17 -11.55 -17.27
CA ASN A 57 -8.87 -12.32 -16.05
C ASN A 57 -10.01 -12.33 -15.01
N GLY A 58 -11.21 -11.89 -15.39
CA GLY A 58 -12.34 -11.70 -14.47
C GLY A 58 -12.42 -10.30 -13.84
N VAL A 59 -11.37 -9.48 -13.99
CA VAL A 59 -11.33 -8.11 -13.43
C VAL A 59 -10.95 -7.08 -14.50
N SER A 60 -9.94 -7.38 -15.33
CA SER A 60 -9.35 -6.45 -16.28
C SER A 60 -9.02 -7.12 -17.62
N TRP A 61 -8.93 -6.31 -18.67
CA TRP A 61 -8.55 -6.75 -20.01
C TRP A 61 -7.08 -6.51 -20.28
N TYR A 62 -6.38 -7.55 -20.69
CA TYR A 62 -4.95 -7.55 -20.99
C TYR A 62 -4.74 -7.62 -22.50
N CYS A 63 -3.81 -6.83 -23.04
CA CYS A 63 -3.46 -6.88 -24.45
C CYS A 63 -2.00 -6.46 -24.68
N HIS A 64 -1.55 -6.45 -25.93
CA HIS A 64 -0.29 -5.82 -26.29
C HIS A 64 -0.45 -4.31 -26.49
N GLU A 65 0.65 -3.58 -26.30
CA GLU A 65 0.72 -2.12 -26.54
C GLU A 65 0.15 -1.71 -27.91
N LYS A 66 0.39 -2.50 -28.96
CA LYS A 66 -0.13 -2.20 -30.31
C LYS A 66 -1.65 -2.22 -30.37
N SER A 67 -2.27 -3.24 -29.76
CA SER A 67 -3.73 -3.35 -29.66
C SER A 67 -4.30 -2.21 -28.83
N ALA A 68 -3.64 -1.87 -27.74
CA ALA A 68 -4.01 -0.73 -26.92
C ALA A 68 -3.93 0.62 -27.64
N LYS A 69 -2.87 0.88 -28.42
CA LYS A 69 -2.76 2.08 -29.26
C LYS A 69 -3.90 2.15 -30.29
N GLN A 70 -4.41 1.02 -30.77
CA GLN A 70 -5.59 0.99 -31.64
C GLN A 70 -6.87 1.31 -30.85
N VAL A 71 -7.03 0.79 -29.63
CA VAL A 71 -8.13 1.17 -28.73
C VAL A 71 -8.09 2.68 -28.46
N ALA A 72 -6.92 3.24 -28.17
CA ALA A 72 -6.72 4.67 -27.92
C ALA A 72 -7.11 5.58 -29.09
N ARG A 73 -6.96 5.10 -30.32
CA ARG A 73 -7.37 5.82 -31.53
C ARG A 73 -8.88 5.75 -31.77
N LYS A 74 -9.52 4.64 -31.36
CA LYS A 74 -10.94 4.37 -31.61
C LYS A 74 -11.84 4.86 -30.48
N PHE A 75 -11.32 4.89 -29.26
CA PHE A 75 -12.03 5.28 -28.04
C PHE A 75 -11.24 6.38 -27.33
N LYS A 76 -11.94 7.40 -26.85
CA LYS A 76 -11.31 8.50 -26.11
C LYS A 76 -10.81 7.98 -24.76
N ILE A 77 -9.49 7.86 -24.61
CA ILE A 77 -8.86 7.53 -23.34
C ILE A 77 -8.72 8.81 -22.51
N THR A 78 -9.15 8.76 -21.26
CA THR A 78 -9.10 9.89 -20.33
C THR A 78 -7.82 9.91 -19.51
N GLU A 79 -7.20 8.75 -19.26
CA GLU A 79 -6.05 8.62 -18.37
C GLU A 79 -5.13 7.47 -18.81
N VAL A 80 -3.83 7.75 -18.82
CA VAL A 80 -2.75 6.81 -19.15
C VAL A 80 -1.81 6.78 -17.97
N HIS A 81 -1.56 5.59 -17.43
CA HIS A 81 -0.55 5.38 -16.40
C HIS A 81 0.57 4.51 -16.97
N THR A 82 1.80 4.92 -16.73
CA THR A 82 3.00 4.16 -17.11
C THR A 82 3.68 3.56 -15.88
N ASP A 83 4.36 2.42 -16.05
CA ASP A 83 5.18 1.82 -14.98
C ASP A 83 6.15 2.84 -14.36
N LYS A 84 6.76 3.67 -15.20
CA LYS A 84 7.70 4.71 -14.77
C LYS A 84 7.06 5.74 -13.82
N GLU A 85 5.83 6.14 -14.09
CA GLU A 85 5.08 7.06 -13.23
C GLU A 85 4.63 6.39 -11.94
N GLN A 86 4.19 5.13 -12.01
CA GLN A 86 3.84 4.35 -10.82
C GLN A 86 5.03 4.13 -9.91
N LEU A 87 6.18 3.73 -10.46
CA LEU A 87 7.43 3.57 -9.73
C LEU A 87 7.91 4.90 -9.13
N LYS A 88 7.72 6.03 -9.84
CA LYS A 88 8.03 7.36 -9.30
C LYS A 88 7.12 7.71 -8.12
N GLN A 89 5.82 7.47 -8.23
CA GLN A 89 4.86 7.71 -7.15
C GLN A 89 5.11 6.80 -5.94
N GLN A 90 5.43 5.52 -6.16
CA GLN A 90 5.84 4.60 -5.10
C GLN A 90 7.09 5.09 -4.40
N LYS A 91 8.15 5.49 -5.13
CA LYS A 91 9.36 6.07 -4.54
C LYS A 91 9.10 7.34 -3.75
N ILE A 92 8.15 8.18 -4.17
CA ILE A 92 7.74 9.37 -3.41
C ILE A 92 7.06 8.95 -2.12
N LYS A 93 6.07 8.05 -2.18
CA LYS A 93 5.38 7.52 -0.99
C LYS A 93 6.32 6.81 -0.03
N GLU A 94 7.28 6.04 -0.52
CA GLU A 94 8.31 5.40 0.28
C GLU A 94 9.23 6.41 0.96
N LYS A 95 9.62 7.49 0.26
CA LYS A 95 10.40 8.59 0.85
C LYS A 95 9.60 9.35 1.90
N GLU A 96 8.34 9.63 1.65
CA GLU A 96 7.42 10.27 2.60
C GLU A 96 7.21 9.38 3.83
N LEU A 97 7.00 8.08 3.65
CA LEU A 97 6.90 7.12 4.73
C LEU A 97 8.22 7.02 5.51
N ALA A 98 9.36 6.98 4.84
CA ALA A 98 10.68 6.97 5.48
C ALA A 98 10.96 8.29 6.24
N ALA A 99 10.47 9.43 5.75
CA ALA A 99 10.54 10.70 6.46
C ALA A 99 9.59 10.72 7.66
N PHE A 100 8.37 10.22 7.51
CA PHE A 100 7.38 10.10 8.59
C PHE A 100 7.87 9.16 9.69
N MET A 101 8.49 8.02 9.35
CA MET A 101 9.10 7.10 10.30
C MET A 101 10.25 7.72 11.11
N ARG A 102 10.82 8.84 10.64
CA ARG A 102 11.84 9.61 11.37
C ARG A 102 11.25 10.68 12.30
N THR A 103 9.94 10.90 12.26
CA THR A 103 9.27 11.87 13.12
C THR A 103 9.10 11.34 14.53
N ASP A 104 9.12 12.25 15.50
CA ASP A 104 8.88 11.91 16.90
C ASP A 104 7.45 11.42 17.15
N GLN A 105 6.50 11.77 16.28
CA GLN A 105 5.11 11.32 16.35
C GLN A 105 4.98 9.82 16.05
N TYR A 106 5.59 9.33 14.96
CA TYR A 106 5.59 7.90 14.65
C TYR A 106 6.24 7.08 15.76
N LEU A 107 7.38 7.56 16.29
CA LEU A 107 8.05 6.96 17.44
C LEU A 107 7.11 6.84 18.65
N LYS A 108 6.34 7.89 18.95
CA LYS A 108 5.39 7.91 20.07
C LYS A 108 4.25 6.92 19.83
N GLU A 109 3.65 6.91 18.64
CA GLU A 109 2.55 6.00 18.28
C GLU A 109 2.99 4.52 18.30
N LYS A 110 4.16 4.21 17.73
CA LYS A 110 4.74 2.85 17.76
C LYS A 110 4.98 2.38 19.19
N LEU A 111 5.63 3.21 20.02
CA LEU A 111 5.88 2.87 21.42
C LEU A 111 4.60 2.70 22.24
N PHE A 112 3.54 3.47 21.97
CA PHE A 112 2.25 3.27 22.61
C PHE A 112 1.58 1.96 22.20
N LYS A 113 1.64 1.62 20.92
CA LYS A 113 1.10 0.35 20.40
C LYS A 113 1.81 -0.84 21.04
N ASP A 114 3.13 -0.81 21.12
CA ASP A 114 3.91 -1.88 21.72
C ASP A 114 3.70 -1.93 23.24
N ALA A 115 3.71 -0.78 23.93
CA ALA A 115 3.41 -0.70 25.36
C ALA A 115 2.04 -1.32 25.69
N ASN A 116 1.03 -1.07 24.87
CA ASN A 116 -0.32 -1.61 25.06
C ASN A 116 -0.35 -3.14 25.15
N THR A 117 0.62 -3.84 24.53
CA THR A 117 0.70 -5.30 24.55
C THR A 117 1.31 -5.89 25.84
N ILE A 118 2.12 -5.10 26.55
CA ILE A 118 2.90 -5.56 27.71
C ILE A 118 2.51 -4.86 29.03
N VAL A 119 1.63 -3.85 28.97
CA VAL A 119 1.07 -3.18 30.15
C VAL A 119 0.28 -4.19 31.00
N GLY A 120 0.42 -4.10 32.32
CA GLY A 120 -0.20 -5.00 33.30
C GLY A 120 0.57 -6.30 33.57
N GLN A 121 1.70 -6.54 32.89
CA GLN A 121 2.43 -7.82 32.98
C GLN A 121 3.77 -7.71 33.71
N LYS A 122 4.42 -6.54 33.69
CA LYS A 122 5.83 -6.38 34.08
C LYS A 122 6.05 -5.22 35.05
N LYS A 123 7.06 -5.36 35.91
CA LYS A 123 7.57 -4.27 36.76
C LYS A 123 8.34 -3.25 35.91
N ARG A 124 8.47 -2.01 36.39
CA ARG A 124 9.06 -0.87 35.66
C ARG A 124 10.32 -1.20 34.87
N ASN A 125 11.36 -1.73 35.51
CA ASN A 125 12.65 -1.96 34.85
C ASN A 125 12.56 -3.02 33.75
N GLU A 126 11.82 -4.10 34.02
CA GLU A 126 11.60 -5.17 33.05
C GLU A 126 10.74 -4.70 31.88
N PHE A 127 9.68 -3.93 32.16
CA PHE A 127 8.83 -3.29 31.15
C PHE A 127 9.65 -2.39 30.21
N VAL A 128 10.49 -1.51 30.77
CA VAL A 128 11.33 -0.59 29.99
C VAL A 128 12.32 -1.36 29.12
N ASN A 129 12.91 -2.44 29.62
CA ASN A 129 13.84 -3.26 28.85
C ASN A 129 13.14 -4.03 27.73
N THR A 130 12.01 -4.68 28.02
CA THR A 130 11.21 -5.37 27.01
C THR A 130 10.72 -4.41 25.92
N LEU A 131 10.26 -3.21 26.27
CA LEU A 131 9.82 -2.22 25.27
C LEU A 131 10.97 -1.73 24.38
N LYS A 132 12.20 -1.64 24.92
CA LYS A 132 13.41 -1.35 24.14
C LYS A 132 13.78 -2.52 23.21
N GLU A 133 13.68 -3.75 23.69
CA GLU A 133 13.95 -4.97 22.91
C GLU A 133 12.96 -5.16 21.75
N MET A 134 11.70 -4.73 21.92
CA MET A 134 10.71 -4.70 20.84
C MET A 134 11.01 -3.65 19.76
N ASN A 135 11.88 -2.67 20.05
CA ASN A 135 12.16 -1.51 19.21
C ASN A 135 13.66 -1.37 18.86
N LEU A 136 14.34 -2.49 18.59
CA LEU A 136 15.77 -2.52 18.25
C LEU A 136 16.10 -1.83 16.92
N ASP A 137 15.12 -1.66 16.04
CA ASP A 137 15.22 -0.95 14.76
C ASP A 137 15.35 0.57 14.92
N LEU A 138 15.15 1.10 16.14
CA LEU A 138 15.13 2.53 16.42
C LEU A 138 16.34 2.97 17.27
N PRO A 139 16.75 4.27 17.18
CA PRO A 139 17.85 4.78 18.00
C PRO A 139 17.56 4.66 19.51
N ARG A 140 18.40 3.90 20.23
CA ARG A 140 18.22 3.56 21.66
C ARG A 140 18.05 4.78 22.58
N SER A 141 18.74 5.88 22.28
CA SER A 141 18.63 7.15 23.03
C SER A 141 17.25 7.79 22.90
N LYS A 142 16.68 7.81 21.68
CA LYS A 142 15.34 8.35 21.41
C LYS A 142 14.26 7.49 22.07
N VAL A 143 14.36 6.17 21.93
CA VAL A 143 13.43 5.22 22.55
C VAL A 143 13.43 5.39 24.07
N THR A 144 14.61 5.41 24.70
CA THR A 144 14.72 5.58 26.15
C THR A 144 14.09 6.89 26.63
N ARG A 145 14.39 8.00 25.96
CA ARG A 145 13.80 9.31 26.28
C ARG A 145 12.28 9.27 26.17
N ARG A 146 11.73 8.71 25.10
CA ARG A 146 10.28 8.67 24.88
C ARG A 146 9.55 7.76 25.86
N ILE A 147 10.15 6.64 26.26
CA ILE A 147 9.57 5.79 27.31
C ILE A 147 9.49 6.57 28.63
N LEU A 148 10.52 7.34 28.98
CA LEU A 148 10.49 8.20 30.18
C LEU A 148 9.41 9.29 30.05
N ASP A 149 9.33 9.96 28.90
CA ASP A 149 8.28 10.96 28.63
C ASP A 149 6.87 10.36 28.81
N MET A 150 6.64 9.09 28.45
CA MET A 150 5.34 8.43 28.65
C MET A 150 4.95 8.30 30.12
N PHE A 151 5.92 8.08 31.03
CA PHE A 151 5.69 8.10 32.48
C PHE A 151 5.48 9.54 32.97
N ASP A 152 6.33 10.47 32.55
CA ASP A 152 6.28 11.87 33.00
C ASP A 152 4.99 12.57 32.55
N GLU A 153 4.50 12.27 31.34
CA GLU A 153 3.24 12.79 30.83
C GLU A 153 2.02 12.17 31.54
N GLY A 154 2.19 11.09 32.31
CA GLY A 154 1.10 10.35 32.96
C GLY A 154 0.33 9.43 32.00
N SER A 155 0.96 9.04 30.89
CA SER A 155 0.39 8.05 29.97
C SER A 155 0.62 6.63 30.49
N LEU A 156 1.74 6.37 31.17
CA LEU A 156 2.00 5.14 31.91
C LEU A 156 2.11 5.46 33.40
N VAL A 157 1.53 4.63 34.24
CA VAL A 157 1.59 4.75 35.70
C VAL A 157 2.13 3.47 36.32
N ILE A 158 2.60 3.55 37.56
CA ILE A 158 3.07 2.39 38.31
C ILE A 158 2.07 2.17 39.43
N SER A 159 1.46 0.98 39.48
CA SER A 159 0.54 0.62 40.56
C SER A 159 1.27 0.29 41.85
N ASP A 160 0.51 0.10 42.92
CA ASP A 160 1.05 -0.22 44.25
C ASP A 160 1.89 -1.51 44.26
N GLN A 161 1.61 -2.43 43.32
CA GLN A 161 2.35 -3.67 43.12
C GLN A 161 3.63 -3.49 42.27
N SER A 162 4.00 -2.24 41.97
CA SER A 162 5.11 -1.86 41.08
C SER A 162 4.96 -2.32 39.62
N ILE A 163 3.74 -2.67 39.20
CA ILE A 163 3.43 -3.08 37.82
C ILE A 163 3.11 -1.83 36.99
N VAL A 164 3.56 -1.81 35.74
CA VAL A 164 3.25 -0.70 34.82
C VAL A 164 1.83 -0.87 34.29
N GLU A 165 1.00 0.16 34.47
CA GLU A 165 -0.40 0.23 34.08
C GLU A 165 -0.69 1.42 33.13
N LYS A 166 -1.85 1.39 32.48
CA LYS A 166 -2.30 2.49 31.62
C LYS A 166 -2.68 3.68 32.49
N GLY A 167 -2.00 4.81 32.27
CA GLY A 167 -2.34 6.07 32.91
C GLY A 167 -3.54 6.75 32.24
N PRO A 168 -4.07 7.83 32.85
CA PRO A 168 -5.23 8.55 32.34
C PRO A 168 -5.00 9.20 30.98
N LYS A 169 -3.74 9.42 30.57
CA LYS A 169 -3.39 9.96 29.24
C LYS A 169 -2.98 8.89 28.23
N PHE A 170 -3.11 7.61 28.57
CA PHE A 170 -2.78 6.53 27.63
C PHE A 170 -3.74 6.62 26.43
N PRO A 171 -3.22 6.70 25.18
CA PRO A 171 -4.08 6.83 24.02
C PRO A 171 -4.98 5.61 23.87
N VAL A 172 -6.26 5.86 23.62
CA VAL A 172 -7.21 4.81 23.21
C VAL A 172 -6.87 4.47 21.77
N VAL A 173 -5.93 3.55 21.56
CA VAL A 173 -5.62 3.04 20.23
C VAL A 173 -6.88 2.33 19.72
N LYS A 174 -7.65 3.00 18.87
CA LYS A 174 -8.64 2.31 18.02
C LYS A 174 -7.83 1.46 17.06
N LEU A 175 -7.87 0.15 17.27
CA LEU A 175 -7.48 -0.81 16.24
C LEU A 175 -8.55 -0.68 15.16
N ASP A 176 -8.29 0.16 14.15
CA ASP A 176 -9.03 0.05 12.89
C ASP A 176 -8.61 -1.31 12.30
N VAL A 177 -9.52 -2.28 12.46
CA VAL A 177 -9.51 -3.61 11.83
C VAL A 177 -9.98 -3.45 10.39
#